data_AF-A0A814KM01-F1
#
_entry.id   AF-A0A814KM01-F1
#
_cell.length_a   1.000
_cell.length_b   1.000
_cell.length_c   1.000
_cell.angle_alpha   90.00
_cell.angle_beta   90.00
_cell.angle_gamma   90.00
#
_symmetry.space_group_name_H-M   'P 1'
#
loop_
_entity.id
_entity.type
_entity.pdbx_description
1 polymer ?
#
loop_
_entity_poly.entity_id
_entity_poly.type
_entity_poly.pdbx_seq_one_letter_code
_entity_poly.pdbx_strand_id
1 'polypeptide(L)'
;MNELNKAEWHYQLRIRELSSDHVDVGIAFSNIGTIYTDRGEHKKGKTYLRRAFNIFRRISSVDDLNVTEIDFNLASVYSHVENTKAALKHKKSVTNST
;
A
#
# COMPACT_ATOMS: atom_id res chain seq x y z
N MET A 1 28.66 -26.87 2.35
CA MET A 1 27.49 -26.05 1.97
C MET A 1 27.21 -26.35 0.51
N ASN A 2 26.12 -27.08 0.22
CA ASN A 2 25.83 -27.53 -1.15
C ASN A 2 25.49 -26.32 -2.04
N GLU A 3 25.81 -26.41 -3.33
CA GLU A 3 25.49 -25.39 -4.34
C GLU A 3 23.98 -25.05 -4.38
N LEU A 4 23.12 -26.01 -4.02
CA LEU A 4 21.67 -25.82 -3.83
C LEU A 4 21.36 -24.77 -2.75
N ASN A 5 22.04 -24.83 -1.60
CA ASN A 5 21.80 -23.91 -0.48
C ASN A 5 22.32 -22.50 -0.80
N LYS A 6 23.35 -22.38 -1.63
CA LYS A 6 23.83 -21.07 -2.13
C LYS A 6 22.81 -20.46 -3.09
N ALA A 7 22.29 -21.25 -4.03
CA ALA A 7 21.27 -20.79 -4.97
C ALA A 7 19.99 -20.33 -4.25
N GLU A 8 19.55 -21.09 -3.24
CA GLU A 8 18.41 -20.73 -2.40
C GLU A 8 18.66 -19.43 -1.62
N TRP A 9 19.85 -19.27 -1.03
CA TRP A 9 20.22 -18.02 -0.34
C TRP A 9 20.25 -16.81 -1.28
N HIS A 10 20.84 -16.95 -2.47
CA HIS A 10 20.86 -15.88 -3.47
C HIS A 10 19.46 -15.52 -3.97
N TYR A 11 18.58 -16.52 -4.13
CA TYR A 11 17.19 -16.33 -4.51
C TYR A 11 16.42 -15.56 -3.44
N GLN A 12 16.55 -15.96 -2.18
CA GLN A 12 15.95 -15.28 -1.02
C GLN A 12 16.42 -13.83 -0.90
N LEU A 13 17.73 -13.60 -1.04
CA LEU A 13 18.28 -12.24 -1.03
C LEU A 13 17.70 -11.40 -2.17
N ARG A 14 17.59 -11.96 -3.38
CA ARG A 14 17.04 -11.24 -4.53
C ARG A 14 15.57 -10.88 -4.35
N ILE A 15 14.77 -11.80 -3.80
CA ILE A 15 13.36 -11.54 -3.45
C ILE A 15 13.26 -10.41 -2.43
N ARG A 16 14.13 -10.42 -1.41
CA ARG A 16 14.15 -9.40 -0.36
C ARG A 16 14.47 -8.00 -0.92
N GLU A 17 15.48 -7.88 -1.78
CA GLU A 17 15.85 -6.62 -2.44
C GLU A 17 14.71 -6.09 -3.32
N LEU A 18 14.15 -6.93 -4.20
CA LEU A 18 13.00 -6.56 -5.05
C LEU A 18 11.79 -6.14 -4.22
N SER A 19 11.58 -6.80 -3.09
CA SER A 19 10.48 -6.49 -2.19
C SER A 19 10.68 -5.17 -1.46
N SER A 20 11.91 -4.83 -1.05
CA SER A 20 12.25 -3.53 -0.48
C SER A 20 11.92 -2.40 -1.46
N ASP A 21 12.33 -2.55 -2.73
CA ASP A 21 11.99 -1.61 -3.79
C ASP A 21 10.46 -1.47 -3.93
N HIS A 22 9.73 -2.59 -3.83
CA HIS A 22 8.27 -2.58 -3.88
C HIS A 22 7.63 -1.94 -2.64
N VAL A 23 8.21 -2.08 -1.44
CA VAL A 23 7.73 -1.41 -0.21
C VAL A 23 7.84 0.10 -0.38
N ASP A 24 9.00 0.60 -0.83
CA ASP A 24 9.22 2.03 -1.05
C ASP A 24 8.25 2.63 -2.07
N VAL A 25 7.98 1.89 -3.16
CA VAL A 25 6.96 2.29 -4.15
C VAL A 25 5.56 2.31 -3.54
N GLY A 26 5.25 1.35 -2.66
CA GLY A 26 3.99 1.33 -1.90
C GLY A 26 3.83 2.56 -1.00
N ILE A 27 4.88 2.93 -0.26
CA ILE A 27 4.91 4.11 0.62
C ILE A 27 4.74 5.39 -0.20
N ALA A 28 5.46 5.52 -1.32
CA ALA A 28 5.34 6.67 -2.21
C ALA A 28 3.90 6.85 -2.72
N PHE A 29 3.24 5.77 -3.15
CA PHE A 29 1.84 5.84 -3.55
C PHE A 29 0.88 6.18 -2.41
N SER A 30 1.17 5.72 -1.19
CA SER A 30 0.39 6.09 0.00
C SER A 30 0.46 7.59 0.23
N ASN A 31 1.66 8.16 0.25
CA ASN A 31 1.91 9.59 0.47
C ASN A 31 1.23 10.45 -0.62
N ILE A 32 1.35 10.06 -1.89
CA ILE A 32 0.65 10.74 -2.99
C ILE A 32 -0.86 10.69 -2.78
N GLY A 33 -1.39 9.54 -2.36
CA GLY A 33 -2.80 9.33 -2.05
C GLY A 33 -3.31 10.24 -0.93
N THR A 34 -2.52 10.41 0.13
CA THR A 34 -2.79 11.34 1.24
C THR A 34 -2.77 12.79 0.76
N ILE A 35 -1.74 13.21 0.02
CA ILE A 35 -1.65 14.58 -0.52
C ILE A 35 -2.86 14.92 -1.39
N TYR A 36 -3.31 14.03 -2.27
CA TYR A 36 -4.52 14.26 -3.05
C TYR A 36 -5.79 14.28 -2.21
N THR A 37 -5.84 13.50 -1.14
CA THR A 37 -6.98 13.50 -0.20
C THR A 37 -7.07 14.82 0.56
N ASP A 38 -5.93 15.34 1.02
CA ASP A 38 -5.82 16.62 1.74
C ASP A 38 -6.16 17.81 0.84
N ARG A 39 -5.88 17.70 -0.48
CA ARG A 39 -6.28 18.68 -1.49
C ARG A 39 -7.77 18.62 -1.87
N GLY A 40 -8.56 17.74 -1.26
CA GLY A 40 -9.98 17.54 -1.59
C GLY A 40 -10.23 16.71 -2.85
N GLU A 41 -9.18 16.23 -3.53
CA GLU A 41 -9.25 15.35 -4.70
C GLU A 41 -9.43 13.88 -4.30
N HIS A 42 -10.41 13.60 -3.45
CA HIS A 42 -10.62 12.28 -2.81
C HIS A 42 -10.69 11.09 -3.79
N LYS A 43 -11.20 11.30 -5.01
CA LYS A 43 -11.24 10.24 -6.04
C LYS A 43 -9.83 9.84 -6.51
N LYS A 44 -8.94 10.82 -6.73
CA LYS A 44 -7.54 10.56 -7.12
C LYS A 44 -6.78 9.97 -5.94
N GLY A 45 -6.92 10.57 -4.75
CA GLY A 45 -6.31 10.06 -3.52
C GLY A 45 -6.60 8.59 -3.27
N LYS A 46 -7.89 8.20 -3.35
CA LYS A 46 -8.32 6.79 -3.23
C LYS A 46 -7.71 5.87 -4.29
N THR A 47 -7.48 6.35 -5.51
CA THR A 47 -6.88 5.55 -6.58
C THR A 47 -5.43 5.21 -6.24
N TYR A 48 -4.67 6.18 -5.74
CA TYR A 48 -3.29 5.98 -5.32
C TYR A 48 -3.18 5.16 -4.04
N LEU A 49 -4.02 5.41 -3.03
CA LEU A 49 -4.09 4.58 -1.83
C LEU A 49 -4.41 3.11 -2.15
N ARG A 50 -5.31 2.85 -3.11
CA ARG A 50 -5.62 1.48 -3.56
C ARG A 50 -4.45 0.82 -4.29
N ARG A 51 -3.61 1.59 -4.99
CA ARG A 51 -2.37 1.08 -5.61
C ARG A 51 -1.36 0.70 -4.53
N ALA A 52 -1.12 1.57 -3.56
CA ALA A 52 -0.27 1.27 -2.39
C ALA A 52 -0.72 -0.01 -1.68
N PHE A 53 -2.03 -0.13 -1.41
CA PHE A 53 -2.62 -1.31 -0.78
C PHE A 53 -2.33 -2.62 -1.55
N ASN A 54 -2.51 -2.62 -2.87
CA ASN A 54 -2.26 -3.82 -3.68
C ASN A 54 -0.79 -4.21 -3.71
N ILE A 55 0.11 -3.23 -3.61
CA ILE A 55 1.56 -3.48 -3.54
C ILE A 55 1.88 -4.12 -2.18
N PHE A 56 1.51 -3.48 -1.07
CA PHE A 56 1.73 -4.03 0.27
C PHE A 56 1.11 -5.42 0.45
N ARG A 57 -0.07 -5.69 -0.10
CA ARG A 57 -0.69 -7.01 -0.04
C ARG A 57 0.10 -8.09 -0.80
N ARG A 58 0.73 -7.75 -1.93
CA ARG A 58 1.58 -8.68 -2.68
C ARG A 58 2.90 -8.95 -1.99
N ILE A 59 3.42 -7.97 -1.26
CA ILE A 59 4.67 -8.09 -0.51
C ILE A 59 4.45 -8.91 0.76
N SER A 60 3.35 -8.69 1.47
CA SER A 60 2.99 -9.47 2.68
C SER A 60 2.77 -10.96 2.41
N SER A 61 2.41 -11.36 1.17
CA SER A 61 2.32 -12.78 0.78
C SER A 61 3.68 -13.46 0.56
N VAL A 62 4.78 -12.71 0.65
CA VAL A 62 6.14 -13.24 0.67
C VAL A 62 6.56 -13.32 2.13
N ASP A 63 6.40 -14.50 2.73
CA ASP A 63 6.52 -14.79 4.18
C ASP A 63 7.82 -14.28 4.85
N ASP A 64 8.87 -13.99 4.08
CA ASP A 64 10.23 -13.68 4.58
C ASP A 64 10.52 -12.17 4.79
N LEU A 65 9.53 -11.29 4.64
CA LEU A 65 9.75 -9.85 4.80
C LEU A 65 9.33 -9.35 6.18
N ASN A 66 9.78 -8.14 6.55
CA ASN A 66 9.39 -7.45 7.78
C ASN A 66 7.86 -7.23 7.81
N VAL A 67 7.11 -8.25 8.21
CA VAL A 67 5.65 -8.30 8.28
C VAL A 67 5.14 -7.11 9.10
N THR A 68 5.86 -6.74 10.18
CA THR A 68 5.50 -5.62 11.05
C THR A 68 5.43 -4.27 10.34
N GLU A 69 6.37 -3.96 9.45
CA GLU A 69 6.41 -2.69 8.74
C GLU A 69 5.34 -2.63 7.64
N ILE A 70 5.16 -3.74 6.91
CA ILE A 70 4.14 -3.87 5.88
C ILE A 70 2.75 -3.79 6.51
N ASP A 71 2.51 -4.45 7.64
CA ASP A 71 1.24 -4.42 8.36
C ASP A 71 0.89 -3.02 8.87
N PHE A 72 1.88 -2.28 9.41
CA PHE A 72 1.69 -0.89 9.82
C PHE A 72 1.29 0.00 8.63
N ASN A 73 2.01 -0.12 7.51
CA ASN A 73 1.72 0.63 6.30
C ASN A 73 0.37 0.25 5.69
N LEU A 74 0.01 -1.03 5.72
CA LEU A 74 -1.28 -1.55 5.26
C LEU A 74 -2.43 -0.98 6.10
N ALA A 75 -2.28 -0.98 7.44
CA ALA A 75 -3.26 -0.43 8.37
C ALA A 75 -3.48 1.07 8.14
N SER A 76 -2.40 1.83 7.93
CA SER A 76 -2.45 3.25 7.58
C SER A 76 -3.24 3.49 6.28
N VAL A 77 -2.92 2.74 5.22
CA VAL A 77 -3.62 2.84 3.94
C VAL A 77 -5.10 2.46 4.08
N TYR A 78 -5.43 1.43 4.86
CA TYR A 78 -6.82 1.04 5.14
C TYR A 78 -7.61 2.17 5.79
N SER A 79 -7.05 2.77 6.85
CA SER A 79 -7.66 3.91 7.56
C SER A 79 -7.98 5.06 6.61
N HIS A 80 -7.04 5.42 5.73
CA HIS A 80 -7.26 6.48 4.74
C HIS A 80 -8.29 6.10 3.66
N VAL A 81 -8.32 4.85 3.21
CA VAL A 81 -9.32 4.39 2.22
C VAL A 81 -10.73 4.39 2.82
N GLU A 82 -10.90 4.03 4.08
CA GLU A 82 -12.20 4.07 4.75
C GLU A 82 -12.68 5.49 4.98
N ASN A 83 -11.80 6.37 5.45
CA ASN A 83 -12.14 7.78 5.66
C ASN A 83 -12.53 8.47 4.34
N THR A 84 -11.78 8.23 3.26
CA THR A 84 -12.15 8.75 1.93
C THR A 84 -13.47 8.18 1.39
N LYS A 85 -13.82 6.92 1.69
CA LYS A 85 -15.14 6.36 1.35
C LYS A 85 -16.27 7.06 2.13
N ALA A 86 -16.08 7.30 3.43
CA ALA A 86 -17.04 8.00 4.26
C ALA A 86 -17.28 9.44 3.76
N ALA A 87 -16.21 10.18 3.49
CA ALA A 87 -16.27 11.54 2.94
C ALA A 87 -17.03 11.60 1.60
N LEU A 88 -16.78 10.65 0.69
CA LEU A 88 -17.50 10.57 -0.60
C LEU A 88 -18.99 10.26 -0.43
N LYS A 89 -19.37 9.42 0.55
CA LYS A 89 -20.77 9.09 0.82
C LYS A 89 -21.54 10.31 1.32
N HIS A 90 -20.97 11.05 2.27
CA HIS A 90 -21.58 12.25 2.82
C HIS A 90 -21.72 13.36 1.78
N LYS A 91 -20.72 13.54 0.90
CA LYS A 91 -20.82 14.51 -0.20
C LYS A 91 -21.97 14.19 -1.17
N LYS A 92 -22.18 12.92 -1.50
CA LYS A 92 -23.28 12.49 -2.39
C LYS A 92 -24.66 12.69 -1.78
N SER A 93 -24.81 12.48 -0.47
CA SER A 93 -26.11 12.72 0.18
C SER A 93 -26.47 14.20 0.17
N VAL A 94 -25.50 15.09 0.42
CA VAL A 94 -25.73 16.54 0.38
C VAL A 94 -26.14 17.01 -1.02
N THR A 95 -25.47 16.53 -2.08
CA THR A 95 -25.76 16.96 -3.46
C THR A 95 -27.06 16.39 -4.03
N ASN A 96 -27.58 15.29 -3.49
CA ASN A 96 -28.86 14.69 -3.92
C ASN A 96 -30.07 15.26 -3.16
N SER A 97 -29.84 16.14 -2.17
CA SER A 97 -30.87 16.79 -1.36
C SER A 97 -31.11 18.26 -1.73
N THR A 98 -30.56 18.72 -2.85
CA THR A 98 -30.73 20.04 -3.45
C THR A 98 -31.18 19.89 -4.88
#